data_AF-A0A7S2WQU4-F1
#
_entry.id   AF-A0A7S2WQU4-F1
#
_cell.length_a   1.000
_cell.length_b   1.000
_cell.length_c   1.000
_cell.angle_alpha   90.00
_cell.angle_beta   90.00
_cell.angle_gamma   90.00
#
_symmetry.space_group_name_H-M   'P 1'
#
loop_
_entity.id
_entity.type
_entity.pdbx_description
1 polymer ?
#
loop_
_entity_poly.entity_id
_entity_poly.type
_entity_poly.pdbx_seq_one_letter_code
_entity_poly.pdbx_strand_id
1 'polypeptide(L)'
;GEVDVSLPTQLGKLLYRLTAIPLEAQKDFPLPFRPFLLPFLERFHAQVLRLFPAPPQEGGQYPATPGTNPRGLERLGVNLILFLGQVVGCSEYRMDMLAQHTTSASRSDKGAQESTSQAVQEAAFAVEQFFTPERVQELFHLTISALFPLTPADIEEWTSDSEQYVLDQESITSKECPRAAGENLLLSLLEARQDLLCPVLLELLSDTEGQQAAAAQEAQTLARGGASVAPEVLTWEARYLAAGVCAYALQGRLDFTVWFMNCLAPALDALVATARDP
;
A
#
# COMPACT_ATOMS: atom_id res chain seq x y z
N GLY A 1 11.41 -12.35 -36.95
CA GLY A 1 12.64 -11.77 -36.42
C GLY A 1 12.54 -11.88 -34.92
N GLU A 2 13.44 -12.66 -34.31
CA GLU A 2 13.44 -12.97 -32.89
C GLU A 2 13.46 -11.67 -32.07
N VAL A 3 12.47 -11.55 -31.18
CA VAL A 3 12.43 -10.48 -30.18
C VAL A 3 13.57 -10.77 -29.21
N ASP A 4 14.64 -9.99 -29.31
CA ASP A 4 15.77 -10.03 -28.38
C ASP A 4 15.28 -9.55 -27.01
N VAL A 5 14.72 -10.49 -26.22
CA VAL A 5 14.26 -10.21 -24.86
C VAL A 5 15.50 -10.00 -24.00
N SER A 6 15.83 -8.74 -23.75
CA SER A 6 17.01 -8.34 -22.98
C SER A 6 17.14 -9.15 -21.68
N LEU A 7 18.38 -9.55 -21.33
CA LEU A 7 18.71 -10.30 -20.11
C LEU A 7 18.02 -9.74 -18.83
N PRO A 8 17.92 -8.41 -18.63
CA PRO A 8 17.17 -7.85 -17.49
C PRO A 8 15.69 -8.23 -17.46
N THR A 9 15.05 -8.30 -18.63
CA THR A 9 13.63 -8.68 -18.74
C THR A 9 13.41 -10.15 -18.39
N GLN A 10 14.32 -11.03 -18.82
CA GLN A 10 14.26 -12.46 -18.47
C GLN A 10 14.52 -12.67 -16.97
N LEU A 11 15.49 -11.96 -16.40
CA LEU A 11 15.78 -12.00 -14.98
C LEU A 11 14.59 -11.50 -14.15
N GLY A 12 13.95 -10.39 -14.54
CA GLY A 12 12.73 -9.90 -13.88
C GLY A 12 11.60 -10.92 -13.87
N LYS A 13 11.36 -11.60 -15.01
CA LYS A 13 10.36 -12.69 -15.10
C LYS A 13 10.70 -13.87 -14.19
N LEU A 14 11.98 -14.26 -14.11
CA LEU A 14 12.43 -15.32 -13.22
C LEU A 14 12.24 -14.94 -11.75
N LEU A 15 12.64 -13.74 -11.36
CA LEU A 15 12.48 -13.22 -10.00
C LEU A 15 11.00 -13.13 -9.59
N TYR A 16 10.14 -12.66 -10.50
CA TYR A 16 8.68 -12.68 -10.29
C TYR A 16 8.16 -14.10 -10.00
N ARG A 17 8.56 -15.09 -10.81
CA ARG A 17 8.14 -16.48 -10.59
C ARG A 17 8.70 -17.07 -9.29
N LEU A 18 9.94 -16.74 -8.94
CA LEU A 18 10.57 -17.21 -7.71
C LEU A 18 9.92 -16.62 -6.45
N THR A 19 9.43 -15.38 -6.51
CA THR A 19 8.71 -14.73 -5.39
C THR A 19 7.27 -15.20 -5.25
N ALA A 20 6.65 -15.68 -6.34
CA ALA A 20 5.31 -16.27 -6.27
C ALA A 20 5.28 -17.57 -5.44
N ILE A 21 6.38 -18.34 -5.41
CA ILE A 21 6.47 -19.59 -4.65
C ILE A 21 6.29 -19.37 -3.14
N PRO A 22 7.10 -18.54 -2.45
CA PRO A 22 6.91 -18.29 -1.02
C PRO A 22 5.60 -17.56 -0.73
N LEU A 23 5.10 -16.73 -1.66
CA LEU A 23 3.80 -16.07 -1.54
C LEU A 23 2.66 -17.08 -1.43
N GLU A 24 2.51 -17.96 -2.44
CA GLU A 24 1.43 -18.96 -2.41
C GLU A 24 1.67 -20.03 -1.33
N ALA A 25 2.94 -20.38 -1.03
CA ALA A 25 3.24 -21.32 0.07
C ALA A 25 2.87 -20.76 1.46
N GLN A 26 3.12 -19.48 1.72
CA GLN A 26 2.73 -18.85 2.98
C GLN A 26 1.21 -18.75 3.10
N LYS A 27 0.52 -18.43 1.99
CA LYS A 27 -0.94 -18.37 1.95
C LYS A 27 -1.61 -19.74 2.16
N ASP A 28 -1.16 -20.77 1.46
CA ASP A 28 -1.79 -22.09 1.51
C ASP A 28 -1.39 -22.88 2.76
N PHE A 29 -0.20 -22.61 3.32
CA PHE A 29 0.36 -23.35 4.46
C PHE A 29 1.03 -22.42 5.48
N PRO A 30 0.27 -21.53 6.17
CA PRO A 30 0.84 -20.50 7.02
C PRO A 30 1.66 -21.06 8.19
N LEU A 31 1.14 -22.06 8.93
CA LEU A 31 1.84 -22.65 10.07
C LEU A 31 3.05 -23.52 9.68
N PRO A 32 2.99 -24.37 8.64
CA PRO A 32 4.18 -25.03 8.12
C PRO A 32 5.26 -24.08 7.61
N PHE A 33 4.88 -22.90 7.10
CA PHE A 33 5.80 -21.90 6.57
C PHE A 33 6.54 -21.10 7.67
N ARG A 34 6.08 -21.15 8.93
CA ARG A 34 6.63 -20.36 10.06
C ARG A 34 8.17 -20.33 10.19
N PRO A 35 8.97 -21.42 10.03
CA PRO A 35 10.42 -21.34 10.22
C PRO A 35 11.12 -20.49 9.14
N PHE A 36 10.42 -20.20 8.03
CA PHE A 36 10.94 -19.41 6.92
C PHE A 36 10.47 -17.96 6.95
N LEU A 37 9.52 -17.59 7.84
CA LEU A 37 8.91 -16.25 7.84
C LEU A 37 9.95 -15.14 7.95
N LEU A 38 10.77 -15.15 9.00
CA LEU A 38 11.67 -14.03 9.29
C LEU A 38 12.70 -13.79 8.17
N PRO A 39 13.39 -14.82 7.62
CA PRO A 39 14.28 -14.62 6.46
C PRO A 39 13.59 -14.02 5.23
N PHE A 40 12.37 -14.46 4.91
CA PHE A 40 11.63 -13.93 3.76
C PHE A 40 11.13 -12.51 4.02
N LEU A 41 10.61 -12.22 5.21
CA LEU A 41 10.17 -10.88 5.60
C LEU A 41 11.31 -9.86 5.49
N GLU A 42 12.46 -10.14 6.10
CA GLU A 42 13.64 -9.25 6.05
C GLU A 42 14.10 -9.01 4.61
N ARG A 43 14.15 -10.06 3.80
CA ARG A 43 14.58 -9.95 2.41
C ARG A 43 13.58 -9.19 1.55
N PHE A 44 12.30 -9.46 1.71
CA PHE A 44 11.25 -8.88 0.89
C PHE A 44 11.04 -7.42 1.24
N HIS A 45 11.04 -7.08 2.52
CA HIS A 45 11.03 -5.71 3.01
C HIS A 45 12.18 -4.87 2.45
N ALA A 46 13.43 -5.34 2.62
CA ALA A 46 14.58 -4.63 2.09
C ALA A 46 14.53 -4.45 0.56
N GLN A 47 13.89 -5.38 -0.15
CA GLN A 47 13.72 -5.28 -1.60
C GLN A 47 12.58 -4.32 -1.98
N VAL A 48 11.49 -4.25 -1.22
CA VAL A 48 10.41 -3.26 -1.39
C VAL A 48 10.97 -1.85 -1.24
N LEU A 49 11.72 -1.58 -0.16
CA LEU A 49 12.34 -0.25 0.06
C LEU A 49 13.30 0.16 -1.07
N ARG A 50 13.94 -0.82 -1.73
CA ARG A 50 14.83 -0.57 -2.87
C ARG A 50 14.09 -0.32 -4.17
N LEU A 51 12.97 -1.00 -4.39
CA LEU A 51 12.16 -0.86 -5.61
C LEU A 51 11.30 0.41 -5.57
N PHE A 52 10.85 0.80 -4.37
CA PHE A 52 9.97 1.91 -4.11
C PHE A 52 10.59 2.84 -3.06
N PRO A 53 11.63 3.60 -3.41
CA PRO A 53 12.23 4.54 -2.48
C PRO A 53 11.24 5.65 -2.12
N ALA A 54 11.12 5.97 -0.84
CA ALA A 54 10.36 7.13 -0.39
C ALA A 54 11.01 8.43 -0.90
N PRO A 55 10.23 9.49 -1.16
CA PRO A 55 10.77 10.79 -1.55
C PRO A 55 11.67 11.39 -0.45
N PRO A 56 12.74 12.12 -0.80
CA PRO A 56 13.55 12.83 0.18
C PRO A 56 12.71 13.90 0.91
N GLN A 57 12.83 13.98 2.23
CA GLN A 57 11.97 14.82 3.09
C GLN A 57 12.17 16.34 2.98
N GLU A 58 13.09 16.84 2.15
CA GLU A 58 13.35 18.29 2.02
C GLU A 58 13.60 18.68 0.56
N GLY A 59 12.64 19.37 -0.07
CA GLY A 59 12.82 20.08 -1.34
C GLY A 59 13.27 19.23 -2.54
N GLY A 60 13.29 17.91 -2.39
CA GLY A 60 13.66 16.98 -3.45
C GLY A 60 12.48 16.77 -4.37
N GLN A 61 12.73 16.85 -5.68
CA GLN A 61 11.79 16.33 -6.67
C GLN A 61 11.41 14.90 -6.28
N TYR A 62 10.11 14.59 -6.36
CA TYR A 62 9.61 13.23 -6.28
C TYR A 62 10.56 12.33 -7.10
N PRO A 63 11.10 11.24 -6.53
CA PRO A 63 11.80 10.27 -7.35
C PRO A 63 10.84 9.90 -8.46
N ALA A 64 11.33 9.96 -9.70
CA ALA A 64 10.53 9.66 -10.88
C ALA A 64 9.66 8.45 -10.54
N THR A 65 8.35 8.68 -10.49
CA THR A 65 7.28 7.71 -10.33
C THR A 65 7.66 6.35 -10.94
N PRO A 66 7.13 5.23 -10.43
CA PRO A 66 7.48 3.86 -10.85
C PRO A 66 7.50 3.59 -12.37
N GLY A 67 6.98 4.46 -13.23
CA GLY A 67 7.02 4.36 -14.69
C GLY A 67 8.42 4.27 -15.35
N THR A 68 9.52 4.36 -14.61
CA THR A 68 10.87 4.00 -15.13
C THR A 68 11.33 2.60 -14.74
N ASN A 69 10.59 1.89 -13.90
CA ASN A 69 10.91 0.51 -13.58
C ASN A 69 10.48 -0.39 -14.75
N PRO A 70 11.38 -1.21 -15.31
CA PRO A 70 10.98 -2.19 -16.33
C PRO A 70 9.85 -3.07 -15.77
N ARG A 71 8.79 -3.32 -16.57
CA ARG A 71 7.58 -4.09 -16.20
C ARG A 71 7.81 -5.39 -15.39
N GLY A 72 8.99 -6.02 -15.54
CA GLY A 72 9.37 -7.19 -14.74
C GLY A 72 9.65 -6.90 -13.26
N LEU A 73 10.15 -5.71 -12.93
CA LEU A 73 10.42 -5.26 -11.57
C LEU A 73 9.16 -4.77 -10.86
N GLU A 74 8.19 -4.21 -11.59
CA GLU A 74 6.88 -3.83 -11.03
C GLU A 74 6.13 -5.08 -10.53
N ARG A 75 6.05 -6.13 -11.36
CA ARG A 75 5.42 -7.40 -10.98
C ARG A 75 6.14 -8.09 -9.83
N LEU A 76 7.46 -8.00 -9.79
CA LEU A 76 8.24 -8.45 -8.63
C LEU A 76 7.79 -7.67 -7.38
N GLY A 77 7.73 -6.35 -7.45
CA GLY A 77 7.27 -5.48 -6.37
C GLY A 77 5.90 -5.88 -5.83
N VAL A 78 4.93 -6.16 -6.72
CA VAL A 78 3.59 -6.64 -6.36
C VAL A 78 3.64 -7.87 -5.45
N ASN A 79 4.37 -8.92 -5.85
CA ASN A 79 4.46 -10.14 -5.03
C ASN A 79 5.08 -9.87 -3.66
N LEU A 80 6.09 -8.99 -3.59
CA LEU A 80 6.74 -8.65 -2.33
C LEU A 80 5.80 -7.89 -1.39
N ILE A 81 5.06 -6.92 -1.92
CA ILE A 81 4.06 -6.13 -1.18
C ILE A 81 2.94 -7.04 -0.67
N LEU A 82 2.40 -7.89 -1.56
CA LEU A 82 1.36 -8.86 -1.18
C LEU A 82 1.83 -9.83 -0.10
N PHE A 83 3.09 -10.29 -0.14
CA PHE A 83 3.62 -11.17 0.89
C PHE A 83 3.64 -10.48 2.26
N LEU A 84 4.09 -9.22 2.33
CA LEU A 84 4.07 -8.45 3.58
C LEU A 84 2.64 -8.28 4.11
N GLY A 85 1.69 -7.94 3.22
CA GLY A 85 0.27 -7.80 3.55
C GLY A 85 -0.38 -9.11 4.03
N GLN A 86 -0.03 -10.22 3.39
CA GLN A 86 -0.53 -11.55 3.76
C GLN A 86 -0.01 -11.98 5.13
N VAL A 87 1.27 -11.79 5.43
CA VAL A 87 1.85 -12.19 6.71
C VAL A 87 1.29 -11.35 7.86
N VAL A 88 1.21 -10.02 7.70
CA VAL A 88 0.71 -9.16 8.78
C VAL A 88 -0.81 -9.33 9.02
N GLY A 89 -1.57 -9.62 7.95
CA GLY A 89 -3.01 -9.90 8.03
C GLY A 89 -3.37 -11.35 8.35
N CYS A 90 -2.40 -12.26 8.49
CA CYS A 90 -2.67 -13.69 8.65
C CYS A 90 -3.33 -13.98 10.01
N SER A 91 -4.56 -14.50 9.97
CA SER A 91 -5.33 -14.80 11.16
C SER A 91 -4.71 -15.91 12.02
N GLU A 92 -4.04 -16.86 11.37
CA GLU A 92 -3.38 -18.02 11.97
C GLU A 92 -2.12 -17.64 12.76
N TYR A 93 -1.60 -16.43 12.56
CA TYR A 93 -0.48 -15.88 13.34
C TYR A 93 -0.94 -15.02 14.52
N ARG A 94 -2.26 -14.82 14.70
CA ARG A 94 -2.78 -14.03 15.82
C ARG A 94 -2.90 -14.87 17.09
N MET A 95 -2.44 -14.30 18.20
CA MET A 95 -2.55 -14.91 19.53
C MET A 95 -4.00 -15.20 19.94
N ASP A 96 -4.97 -14.45 19.45
CA ASP A 96 -6.39 -14.62 19.75
C ASP A 96 -6.94 -16.01 19.34
N MET A 97 -6.34 -16.64 18.33
CA MET A 97 -6.73 -17.98 17.89
C MET A 97 -6.39 -19.05 18.93
N LEU A 98 -5.34 -18.85 19.74
CA LEU A 98 -5.00 -19.75 20.87
C LEU A 98 -6.09 -19.75 21.95
N ALA A 99 -6.74 -18.61 22.18
CA ALA A 99 -7.83 -18.49 23.14
C ALA A 99 -9.09 -19.24 22.67
N GLN A 100 -9.32 -19.36 21.36
CA GLN A 100 -10.47 -20.08 20.81
C GLN A 100 -10.26 -21.60 20.87
N HIS A 101 -9.07 -22.10 20.55
CA HIS A 101 -8.76 -23.53 20.59
C HIS A 101 -8.79 -24.13 22.01
N THR A 102 -8.58 -23.32 23.05
CA THR A 102 -8.59 -23.80 24.44
C THR A 102 -10.00 -24.01 25.03
N THR A 103 -11.05 -23.42 24.44
CA THR A 103 -12.41 -23.42 25.01
C THR A 103 -13.29 -24.60 24.59
N SER A 104 -12.95 -25.34 23.53
CA SER A 104 -13.78 -26.40 22.95
C SER A 104 -13.34 -27.85 23.27
N ALA A 105 -12.48 -28.05 24.28
CA ALA A 105 -11.70 -29.27 24.42
C ALA A 105 -12.47 -30.55 24.82
N SER A 106 -12.29 -31.59 24.00
CA SER A 106 -12.50 -33.03 24.29
C SER A 106 -11.16 -33.70 24.63
N ARG A 107 -11.15 -34.74 25.48
CA ARG A 107 -9.95 -35.32 26.11
C ARG A 107 -8.97 -36.08 25.18
N SER A 108 -9.31 -36.33 23.91
CA SER A 108 -8.54 -37.25 23.05
C SER A 108 -7.45 -36.62 22.18
N ASP A 109 -7.30 -35.29 22.13
CA ASP A 109 -6.46 -34.62 21.10
C ASP A 109 -5.34 -33.70 21.64
N LYS A 110 -4.97 -33.89 22.91
CA LYS A 110 -4.04 -32.98 23.63
C LYS A 110 -2.67 -32.81 22.98
N GLY A 111 -2.09 -33.88 22.43
CA GLY A 111 -0.74 -33.84 21.85
C GLY A 111 -0.65 -33.10 20.52
N ALA A 112 -1.65 -33.25 19.64
CA ALA A 112 -1.72 -32.47 18.40
C ALA A 112 -1.96 -30.98 18.72
N GLN A 113 -2.83 -30.69 19.69
CA GLN A 113 -3.17 -29.35 20.10
C GLN A 113 -2.00 -28.58 20.74
N GLU A 114 -1.18 -29.23 21.57
CA GLU A 114 0.04 -28.63 22.13
C GLU A 114 1.05 -28.26 21.03
N SER A 115 1.22 -29.12 20.02
CA SER A 115 2.11 -28.84 18.90
C SER A 115 1.62 -27.67 18.01
N THR A 116 0.31 -27.57 17.79
CA THR A 116 -0.30 -26.45 17.06
C THR A 116 -0.20 -25.16 17.87
N SER A 117 -0.45 -25.21 19.18
CA SER A 117 -0.33 -24.06 20.07
C SER A 117 1.09 -23.49 20.05
N GLN A 118 2.11 -24.35 20.11
CA GLN A 118 3.50 -23.93 20.01
C GLN A 118 3.81 -23.32 18.63
N ALA A 119 3.31 -23.93 17.54
CA ALA A 119 3.53 -23.41 16.19
C ALA A 119 2.91 -22.01 15.98
N VAL A 120 1.72 -21.75 16.54
CA VAL A 120 1.09 -20.42 16.50
C VAL A 120 1.90 -19.41 17.32
N GLN A 121 2.42 -19.79 18.49
CA GLN A 121 3.30 -18.94 19.31
C GLN A 121 4.59 -18.56 18.60
N GLU A 122 5.26 -19.53 17.97
CA GLU A 122 6.47 -19.29 17.18
C GLU A 122 6.20 -18.34 16.00
N ALA A 123 5.08 -18.52 15.30
CA ALA A 123 4.72 -17.67 14.17
C ALA A 123 4.39 -16.25 14.60
N ALA A 124 3.56 -16.06 15.62
CA ALA A 124 3.21 -14.74 16.13
C ALA A 124 4.44 -13.99 16.65
N PHE A 125 5.33 -14.69 17.38
CA PHE A 125 6.58 -14.10 17.83
C PHE A 125 7.43 -13.61 16.66
N ALA A 126 7.54 -14.38 15.58
CA ALA A 126 8.26 -13.96 14.39
C ALA A 126 7.62 -12.74 13.70
N VAL A 127 6.28 -12.68 13.65
CA VAL A 127 5.53 -11.55 13.12
C VAL A 127 5.74 -10.31 13.97
N GLU A 128 5.60 -10.39 15.30
CA GLU A 128 5.82 -9.28 16.22
C GLU A 128 7.27 -8.79 16.23
N GLN A 129 8.23 -9.70 16.15
CA GLN A 129 9.65 -9.37 16.05
C GLN A 129 9.95 -8.59 14.75
N PHE A 130 9.26 -8.92 13.65
CA PHE A 130 9.47 -8.27 12.37
C PHE A 130 8.70 -6.95 12.24
N PHE A 131 7.40 -6.93 12.54
CA PHE A 131 6.50 -5.77 12.42
C PHE A 131 6.54 -4.89 13.67
N THR A 132 7.73 -4.38 13.97
CA THR A 132 7.90 -3.38 15.04
C THR A 132 7.12 -2.10 14.70
N PRO A 133 6.77 -1.26 15.70
CA PRO A 133 6.07 -0.01 15.45
C PRO A 133 6.74 0.86 14.36
N GLU A 134 8.07 0.91 14.37
CA GLU A 134 8.87 1.70 13.42
C GLU A 134 8.72 1.18 11.99
N ARG A 135 8.81 -0.15 11.80
CA ARG A 135 8.64 -0.78 10.48
C ARG A 135 7.22 -0.68 9.96
N VAL A 136 6.23 -0.80 10.85
CA VAL A 136 4.82 -0.63 10.49
C VAL A 136 4.56 0.80 10.01
N GLN A 137 5.12 1.81 10.69
CA GLN A 137 5.04 3.20 10.23
C GLN A 137 5.83 3.43 8.93
N GLU A 138 7.03 2.85 8.79
CA GLU A 138 7.83 2.95 7.55
C GLU A 138 7.05 2.39 6.34
N LEU A 139 6.45 1.21 6.48
CA LEU A 139 5.62 0.61 5.44
C LEU A 139 4.36 1.43 5.16
N PHE A 140 3.72 1.98 6.19
CA PHE A 140 2.58 2.88 6.04
C PHE A 140 2.95 4.12 5.21
N HIS A 141 4.05 4.79 5.55
CA HIS A 141 4.53 5.95 4.81
C HIS A 141 4.98 5.60 3.40
N LEU A 142 5.64 4.45 3.20
CA LEU A 142 6.02 3.97 1.86
C LEU A 142 4.80 3.78 0.98
N THR A 143 3.74 3.15 1.51
CA THR A 143 2.52 2.92 0.74
C THR A 143 1.93 4.24 0.22
N ILE A 144 1.76 5.22 1.11
CA ILE A 144 1.18 6.52 0.75
C ILE A 144 2.11 7.32 -0.18
N SER A 145 3.41 7.31 0.07
CA SER A 145 4.36 8.20 -0.62
C SER A 145 4.92 7.65 -1.93
N ALA A 146 4.90 6.33 -2.14
CA ALA A 146 5.57 5.68 -3.26
C ALA A 146 4.70 4.68 -4.04
N LEU A 147 3.66 4.11 -3.43
CA LEU A 147 2.77 3.15 -4.11
C LEU A 147 1.46 3.82 -4.57
N PHE A 148 0.96 4.77 -3.80
CA PHE A 148 -0.31 5.45 -4.03
C PHE A 148 -0.28 6.66 -4.96
N PRO A 149 0.82 7.35 -5.27
CA PRO A 149 0.74 8.45 -6.24
C PRO A 149 0.43 7.92 -7.65
N LEU A 150 -0.43 8.62 -8.40
CA LEU A 150 -0.62 8.34 -9.83
C LEU A 150 0.69 8.52 -10.60
N THR A 151 0.94 7.61 -11.54
CA THR A 151 2.10 7.66 -12.43
C THR A 151 1.81 8.52 -13.67
N PRO A 152 2.85 8.98 -14.40
CA PRO A 152 2.68 9.66 -15.68
C PRO A 152 1.89 8.82 -16.70
N ALA A 153 2.03 7.49 -16.65
CA ALA A 153 1.25 6.60 -17.50
C ALA A 153 -0.24 6.64 -17.14
N ASP A 154 -0.57 6.66 -15.84
CA ASP A 154 -1.97 6.81 -15.39
C ASP A 154 -2.55 8.16 -15.84
N ILE A 155 -1.77 9.24 -15.73
CA ILE A 155 -2.20 10.59 -16.16
C ILE A 155 -2.41 10.64 -17.68
N GLU A 156 -1.51 10.02 -18.46
CA GLU A 156 -1.62 9.93 -19.92
C GLU A 156 -2.87 9.14 -20.34
N GLU A 157 -3.10 7.98 -19.71
CA GLU A 157 -4.27 7.14 -19.98
C GLU A 157 -5.58 7.85 -19.61
N TRP A 158 -5.63 8.49 -18.43
CA TRP A 158 -6.76 9.32 -18.00
C TRP A 158 -7.04 10.46 -19.00
N THR A 159 -5.99 11.13 -19.48
CA THR A 159 -6.11 12.25 -20.42
C THR A 159 -6.57 11.78 -21.80
N SER A 160 -6.17 10.58 -22.21
CA SER A 160 -6.54 9.99 -23.50
C SER A 160 -7.98 9.51 -23.54
N ASP A 161 -8.42 8.77 -22.51
CA ASP A 161 -9.77 8.22 -22.39
C ASP A 161 -10.14 8.00 -20.92
N SER A 162 -10.75 9.01 -20.30
CA SER A 162 -11.12 8.96 -18.88
C SER A 162 -12.21 7.92 -18.56
N GLU A 163 -13.09 7.60 -19.52
CA GLU A 163 -14.16 6.61 -19.29
C GLU A 163 -13.56 5.21 -19.25
N GLN A 164 -12.72 4.88 -20.23
CA GLN A 164 -12.02 3.60 -20.26
C GLN A 164 -11.08 3.45 -19.06
N TYR A 165 -10.33 4.49 -18.69
CA TYR A 165 -9.46 4.44 -17.52
C TYR A 165 -10.24 4.08 -16.25
N VAL A 166 -11.40 4.70 -16.00
CA VAL A 166 -12.22 4.39 -14.82
C VAL A 166 -12.71 2.95 -14.84
N LEU A 167 -13.18 2.45 -15.98
CA LEU A 167 -13.60 1.05 -16.13
C LEU A 167 -12.45 0.08 -15.86
N ASP A 168 -11.25 0.39 -16.33
CA ASP A 168 -10.07 -0.43 -16.11
C ASP A 168 -9.69 -0.43 -14.63
N GLN A 169 -9.65 0.72 -13.96
CA GLN A 169 -9.36 0.81 -12.52
C GLN A 169 -10.34 0.00 -11.66
N GLU A 170 -11.64 -0.02 -12.00
CA GLU A 170 -12.63 -0.84 -11.28
C GLU A 170 -12.39 -2.35 -11.42
N SER A 171 -11.68 -2.78 -12.47
CA SER A 171 -11.38 -4.19 -12.73
C SER A 171 -10.03 -4.66 -12.15
N ILE A 172 -9.16 -3.72 -11.75
CA ILE A 172 -7.81 -4.03 -11.25
C ILE A 172 -7.88 -4.79 -9.94
N THR A 173 -7.14 -5.90 -9.89
CA THR A 173 -6.90 -6.66 -8.67
C THR A 173 -5.56 -6.31 -8.04
N SER A 174 -5.40 -6.62 -6.75
CA SER A 174 -4.15 -6.40 -6.01
C SER A 174 -2.93 -7.14 -6.57
N LYS A 175 -3.13 -8.08 -7.50
CA LYS A 175 -2.08 -8.84 -8.18
C LYS A 175 -1.56 -8.17 -9.46
N GLU A 176 -2.18 -7.09 -9.89
CA GLU A 176 -1.92 -6.50 -11.21
C GLU A 176 -1.00 -5.29 -11.17
N CYS A 177 -1.09 -4.45 -10.14
CA CYS A 177 -0.24 -3.27 -10.02
C CYS A 177 0.21 -2.99 -8.56
N PRO A 178 1.36 -2.29 -8.37
CA PRO A 178 1.85 -1.93 -7.04
C PRO A 178 0.90 -1.07 -6.22
N ARG A 179 0.11 -0.22 -6.89
CA ARG A 179 -0.89 0.65 -6.25
C ARG A 179 -1.97 -0.18 -5.55
N ALA A 180 -2.64 -1.07 -6.28
CA ALA A 180 -3.66 -1.98 -5.72
C ALA A 180 -3.07 -2.98 -4.69
N ALA A 181 -1.83 -3.43 -4.89
CA ALA A 181 -1.12 -4.21 -3.87
C ALA A 181 -0.88 -3.41 -2.59
N GLY A 182 -0.52 -2.13 -2.72
CA GLY A 182 -0.34 -1.19 -1.63
C GLY A 182 -1.63 -0.95 -0.84
N GLU A 183 -2.78 -0.88 -1.50
CA GLU A 183 -4.08 -0.73 -0.82
C GLU A 183 -4.35 -1.93 0.09
N ASN A 184 -4.09 -3.14 -0.40
CA ASN A 184 -4.22 -4.36 0.39
C ASN A 184 -3.24 -4.37 1.56
N LEU A 185 -1.97 -3.99 1.35
CA LEU A 185 -0.98 -3.88 2.42
C LEU A 185 -1.42 -2.87 3.49
N LEU A 186 -1.93 -1.70 3.08
CA LEU A 186 -2.41 -0.66 4.00
C LEU A 186 -3.55 -1.19 4.87
N LEU A 187 -4.54 -1.86 4.29
CA LEU A 187 -5.64 -2.49 5.03
C LEU A 187 -5.11 -3.50 6.05
N SER A 188 -4.22 -4.41 5.63
CA SER A 188 -3.65 -5.42 6.55
C SER A 188 -2.83 -4.80 7.69
N LEU A 189 -2.03 -3.76 7.41
CA LEU A 189 -1.28 -3.04 8.44
C LEU A 189 -2.22 -2.33 9.43
N LEU A 190 -3.27 -1.72 8.90
CA LEU A 190 -4.26 -1.01 9.70
C LEU A 190 -5.01 -1.99 10.60
N GLU A 191 -5.54 -3.09 10.06
CA GLU A 191 -6.19 -4.15 10.84
C GLU A 191 -5.30 -4.66 11.99
N ALA A 192 -4.00 -4.83 11.74
CA ALA A 192 -3.06 -5.28 12.75
C ALA A 192 -2.72 -4.22 13.81
N ARG A 193 -2.64 -2.93 13.44
CA ARG A 193 -2.09 -1.85 14.29
C ARG A 193 -2.87 -0.53 14.17
N GLN A 194 -4.20 -0.58 14.29
CA GLN A 194 -5.07 0.61 14.21
C GLN A 194 -4.73 1.67 15.27
N ASP A 195 -4.31 1.22 16.46
CA ASP A 195 -3.88 2.07 17.57
C ASP A 195 -2.71 2.98 17.18
N LEU A 196 -1.78 2.43 16.39
CA LEU A 196 -0.58 3.12 15.92
C LEU A 196 -0.84 3.98 14.69
N LEU A 197 -1.58 3.45 13.70
CA LEU A 197 -1.65 4.03 12.36
C LEU A 197 -2.77 5.06 12.19
N CYS A 198 -3.91 4.91 12.87
CA CYS A 198 -4.99 5.90 12.75
C CYS A 198 -4.57 7.31 13.18
N PRO A 199 -3.85 7.53 14.30
CA PRO A 199 -3.36 8.86 14.66
C PRO A 199 -2.46 9.48 13.60
N VAL A 200 -1.56 8.69 13.00
CA VAL A 200 -0.65 9.15 11.94
C VAL A 200 -1.44 9.57 10.69
N LEU A 201 -2.45 8.78 10.29
CA LEU A 201 -3.31 9.14 9.16
C LEU A 201 -4.11 10.42 9.44
N LEU A 202 -4.63 10.59 10.64
CA LEU A 202 -5.36 11.80 11.03
C LEU A 202 -4.45 13.04 11.01
N GLU A 203 -3.21 12.90 11.48
CA GLU A 203 -2.21 13.97 11.41
C GLU A 203 -1.96 14.39 9.95
N LEU A 204 -1.76 13.42 9.04
CA LEU A 204 -1.59 13.70 7.61
C LEU A 204 -2.79 14.43 6.97
N LEU A 205 -4.01 14.09 7.40
CA LEU A 205 -5.24 14.70 6.87
C LEU A 205 -5.60 16.05 7.50
N SER A 206 -5.00 16.36 8.66
CA SER A 206 -5.24 17.60 9.40
C SER A 206 -4.52 18.82 8.81
N ASP A 207 -3.50 18.61 7.97
CA ASP A 207 -2.76 19.65 7.26
C ASP A 207 -3.63 20.31 6.18
N THR A 208 -4.50 21.22 6.62
CA THR A 208 -5.48 21.93 5.78
C THR A 208 -4.78 22.98 4.91
N GLU A 209 -3.73 23.62 5.44
CA GLU A 209 -2.96 24.62 4.70
C GLU A 209 -2.24 23.99 3.51
N GLY A 210 -1.63 22.81 3.68
CA GLY A 210 -1.00 22.07 2.60
C GLY A 210 -1.99 21.65 1.50
N GLN A 211 -3.22 21.26 1.87
CA GLN A 211 -4.27 20.91 0.90
C GLN A 211 -4.67 22.11 0.05
N GLN A 212 -4.91 23.25 0.68
CA GLN A 212 -5.31 24.48 0.00
C GLN A 212 -4.16 25.04 -0.86
N ALA A 213 -2.92 24.99 -0.37
CA ALA A 213 -1.75 25.42 -1.11
C ALA A 213 -1.54 24.59 -2.39
N ALA A 214 -1.66 23.26 -2.31
CA ALA A 214 -1.54 22.39 -3.48
C ALA A 214 -2.63 22.67 -4.52
N ALA A 215 -3.88 22.84 -4.10
CA ALA A 215 -4.98 23.17 -4.99
C ALA A 215 -4.79 24.55 -5.66
N ALA A 216 -4.34 25.55 -4.91
CA ALA A 216 -4.08 26.89 -5.44
C ALA A 216 -2.91 26.91 -6.44
N GLN A 217 -1.86 26.12 -6.20
CA GLN A 217 -0.72 25.96 -7.12
C GLN A 217 -1.15 25.31 -8.43
N GLU A 218 -1.98 24.27 -8.36
CA GLU A 218 -2.51 23.59 -9.55
C GLU A 218 -3.44 24.49 -10.35
N ALA A 219 -4.36 25.20 -9.69
CA ALA A 219 -5.24 26.18 -10.32
C ALA A 219 -4.44 27.25 -11.09
N GLN A 220 -3.33 27.75 -10.52
CA GLN A 220 -2.43 28.68 -11.19
C GLN A 220 -1.69 28.05 -12.38
N THR A 221 -1.35 26.77 -12.28
CA THR A 221 -0.66 26.03 -13.35
C THR A 221 -1.60 25.82 -14.54
N LEU A 222 -2.85 25.42 -14.27
CA LEU A 222 -3.91 25.29 -15.28
C LEU A 222 -4.21 26.64 -15.95
N ALA A 223 -4.34 27.72 -15.18
CA ALA A 223 -4.57 29.07 -15.72
C ALA A 223 -3.43 29.57 -16.63
N ARG A 224 -2.23 29.00 -16.52
CA ARG A 224 -1.07 29.30 -17.38
C ARG A 224 -0.95 28.33 -18.57
N GLY A 225 -1.90 27.42 -18.76
CA GLY A 225 -1.86 26.38 -19.78
C GLY A 225 -0.83 25.28 -19.51
N GLY A 226 -0.46 25.06 -18.25
CA GLY A 226 0.41 23.95 -17.85
C GLY A 226 -0.28 22.61 -18.09
N ALA A 227 0.42 21.69 -18.76
CA ALA A 227 -0.09 20.36 -19.11
C ALA A 227 0.34 19.24 -18.15
N SER A 228 1.03 19.58 -17.05
CA SER A 228 1.56 18.61 -16.09
C SER A 228 1.01 18.90 -14.71
N VAL A 229 0.52 17.85 -14.04
CA VAL A 229 0.03 17.90 -12.67
C VAL A 229 1.18 18.19 -11.71
N ALA A 230 0.97 19.08 -10.74
CA ALA A 230 1.96 19.39 -9.72
C ALA A 230 2.22 18.19 -8.78
N PRO A 231 3.49 17.91 -8.39
CA PRO A 231 3.81 16.79 -7.49
C PRO A 231 3.11 16.89 -6.12
N GLU A 232 2.86 18.10 -5.64
CA GLU A 232 2.11 18.35 -4.41
C GLU A 232 0.66 17.86 -4.51
N VAL A 233 0.04 17.96 -5.69
CA VAL A 233 -1.32 17.43 -5.94
C VAL A 233 -1.31 15.92 -5.88
N LEU A 234 -0.32 15.26 -6.51
CA LEU A 234 -0.18 13.80 -6.45
C LEU A 234 0.06 13.30 -5.02
N THR A 235 0.74 14.09 -4.19
CA THR A 235 0.92 13.82 -2.76
C THR A 235 -0.42 13.77 -2.03
N TRP A 236 -1.28 14.76 -2.29
CA TRP A 236 -2.58 14.87 -1.64
C TRP A 236 -3.58 13.86 -2.18
N GLU A 237 -3.56 13.58 -3.48
CA GLU A 237 -4.30 12.49 -4.12
C GLU A 237 -4.03 11.16 -3.40
N ALA A 238 -2.76 10.81 -3.21
CA ALA A 238 -2.37 9.61 -2.48
C ALA A 238 -2.88 9.59 -1.02
N ARG A 239 -2.85 10.73 -0.32
CA ARG A 239 -3.40 10.85 1.05
C ARG A 239 -4.92 10.70 1.06
N TYR A 240 -5.63 11.22 0.06
CA TYR A 240 -7.07 11.05 -0.07
C TYR A 240 -7.45 9.62 -0.42
N LEU A 241 -6.68 8.94 -1.27
CA LEU A 241 -6.83 7.50 -1.49
C LEU A 241 -6.69 6.74 -0.17
N ALA A 242 -5.66 7.03 0.63
CA ALA A 242 -5.47 6.42 1.94
C ALA A 242 -6.65 6.65 2.88
N ALA A 243 -7.21 7.87 2.90
CA ALA A 243 -8.40 8.18 3.69
C ALA A 243 -9.62 7.36 3.22
N GLY A 244 -9.80 7.18 1.91
CA GLY A 244 -10.86 6.37 1.31
C GLY A 244 -10.73 4.89 1.64
N VAL A 245 -9.55 4.32 1.43
CA VAL A 245 -9.24 2.91 1.75
C VAL A 245 -9.43 2.64 3.24
N CYS A 246 -9.04 3.57 4.11
CA CYS A 246 -9.14 3.45 5.56
C CYS A 246 -10.45 3.98 6.15
N ALA A 247 -11.47 4.30 5.34
CA ALA A 247 -12.66 5.01 5.79
C ALA A 247 -13.37 4.33 6.98
N TYR A 248 -13.44 3.00 6.98
CA TYR A 248 -14.03 2.24 8.08
C TYR A 248 -13.26 2.39 9.41
N ALA A 249 -11.92 2.37 9.37
CA ALA A 249 -11.11 2.52 10.57
C ALA A 249 -11.05 3.97 11.09
N LEU A 250 -11.29 4.94 10.21
CA LEU A 250 -11.42 6.35 10.55
C LEU A 250 -12.82 6.70 11.09
N GLN A 251 -13.81 5.82 10.91
CA GLN A 251 -15.16 6.05 11.39
C GLN A 251 -15.17 6.27 12.91
N GLY A 252 -15.74 7.40 13.34
CA GLY A 252 -15.76 7.80 14.76
C GLY A 252 -14.49 8.48 15.26
N ARG A 253 -13.43 8.59 14.44
CA ARG A 253 -12.22 9.38 14.74
C ARG A 253 -12.08 10.62 13.86
N LEU A 254 -12.54 10.54 12.60
CA LEU A 254 -12.62 11.66 11.67
C LEU A 254 -14.09 12.03 11.45
N ASP A 255 -14.44 13.30 11.63
CA ASP A 255 -15.70 13.84 11.14
C ASP A 255 -15.55 14.16 9.65
N PHE A 256 -15.94 13.22 8.80
CA PHE A 256 -15.85 13.34 7.34
C PHE A 256 -16.65 14.54 6.81
N THR A 257 -17.76 14.92 7.44
CA THR A 257 -18.55 16.07 7.01
C THR A 257 -17.79 17.36 7.28
N VAL A 258 -17.26 17.53 8.48
CA VAL A 258 -16.47 18.72 8.84
C VAL A 258 -15.19 18.80 8.01
N TRP A 259 -14.47 17.68 7.86
CA TRP A 259 -13.27 17.61 7.04
C TRP A 259 -13.55 17.93 5.57
N PHE A 260 -14.61 17.38 4.98
CA PHE A 260 -15.00 17.70 3.60
C PHE A 260 -15.30 19.19 3.43
N MET A 261 -16.12 19.77 4.31
CA MET A 261 -16.55 21.17 4.18
C MET A 261 -15.42 22.18 4.39
N ASN A 262 -14.46 21.86 5.26
CA ASN A 262 -13.37 22.78 5.61
C ASN A 262 -12.12 22.61 4.74
N CYS A 263 -11.90 21.40 4.18
CA CYS A 263 -10.66 21.07 3.47
C CYS A 263 -10.91 20.77 2.00
N LEU A 264 -11.69 19.73 1.70
CA LEU A 264 -11.82 19.23 0.32
C LEU A 264 -12.71 20.13 -0.56
N ALA A 265 -13.85 20.60 -0.05
CA ALA A 265 -14.77 21.44 -0.81
C ALA A 265 -14.13 22.77 -1.27
N PRO A 266 -13.44 23.54 -0.42
CA PRO A 266 -12.74 24.75 -0.86
C PRO A 266 -11.66 24.49 -1.92
N ALA A 267 -10.94 23.37 -1.80
CA ALA A 267 -9.94 22.97 -2.79
C ALA A 267 -10.57 22.64 -4.15
N LEU A 268 -11.69 21.92 -4.16
CA LEU A 268 -12.44 21.62 -5.38
C LEU A 268 -13.02 22.88 -6.03
N ASP A 269 -13.59 23.79 -5.23
CA ASP A 269 -14.14 25.05 -5.73
C ASP A 269 -13.08 25.89 -6.44
N ALA A 270 -11.86 25.94 -5.90
CA ALA A 270 -10.74 26.66 -6.52
C ALA A 270 -10.38 26.08 -7.90
N LEU A 271 -10.32 24.75 -8.03
CA LEU A 271 -9.98 24.06 -9.28
C LEU A 271 -11.10 24.20 -10.33
N VAL A 272 -12.37 24.08 -9.91
CA VAL A 272 -13.53 24.20 -10.80
C VAL A 272 -13.70 25.64 -11.31
N ALA A 273 -13.43 26.64 -10.47
CA ALA A 273 -13.48 28.03 -10.88
C ALA A 273 -12.50 28.30 -12.03
N THR A 274 -11.27 27.78 -11.95
CA THR A 274 -10.28 27.93 -13.03
C THR A 274 -10.63 27.16 -14.30
N ALA A 275 -11.37 26.05 -14.21
CA ALA A 275 -11.80 25.31 -15.40
C ALA A 275 -12.96 25.99 -16.16
N ARG A 276 -13.73 26.87 -15.49
CA ARG A 276 -14.88 27.57 -16.09
C ARG A 276 -14.51 28.86 -16.82
N ASP A 277 -13.39 29.48 -16.47
CA ASP A 277 -12.85 30.69 -17.10
C ASP A 277 -11.53 30.36 -17.85
N PRO A 278 -11.60 29.67 -19.01
CA PRO A 278 -10.41 29.36 -19.82
C PRO A 278 -9.78 30.60 -20.48
#